data_AF-M0A612-F1
#
_entry.id   AF-M0A612-F1
#
_cell.length_a   1.000
_cell.length_b   1.000
_cell.length_c   1.000
_cell.angle_alpha   90.00
_cell.angle_beta   90.00
_cell.angle_gamma   90.00
#
_symmetry.space_group_name_H-M   'P 1'
#
loop_
_entity.id
_entity.type
_entity.pdbx_description
1 polymer ?
#
loop_
_entity_poly.entity_id
_entity_poly.type
_entity_poly.pdbx_seq_one_letter_code
_entity_poly.pdbx_strand_id
1 'polypeptide(L)' 'MGLSTSADPKPPGVFAFEMLAALLVPPLVGGVGLAAVSGTENFLPGFGIGLLLGVMLASLRREIRGERGGE' A
#
# COMPACT_ATOMS: atom_id res chain seq x y z
N MET A 1 -8.28 21.76 -14.99
CA MET A 1 -7.99 20.40 -15.49
C MET A 1 -8.70 19.41 -14.60
N GLY A 2 -9.91 18.98 -15.00
CA GLY A 2 -10.60 17.89 -14.30
C GLY A 2 -9.80 16.62 -14.52
N LEU A 3 -9.30 16.00 -13.45
CA LEU A 3 -8.74 14.67 -13.52
C LEU A 3 -9.90 13.74 -13.87
N SER A 4 -10.05 13.38 -15.15
CA SER A 4 -11.01 12.37 -15.56
C SER A 4 -10.59 11.06 -14.92
N THR A 5 -11.21 10.72 -13.79
CA THR A 5 -10.96 9.47 -13.05
C THR A 5 -11.86 8.33 -13.51
N SER A 6 -12.35 8.44 -14.75
CA SER A 6 -13.09 7.42 -15.50
C SER A 6 -12.19 6.23 -15.85
N ALA A 7 -11.64 5.58 -14.83
CA ALA A 7 -11.11 4.23 -14.96
C ALA A 7 -12.25 3.31 -14.56
N ASP A 8 -12.70 2.47 -15.50
CA ASP A 8 -13.65 1.40 -15.22
C ASP A 8 -13.28 0.67 -13.93
N PRO A 9 -14.27 0.26 -13.11
CA PRO A 9 -14.00 -0.42 -11.86
C PRO A 9 -13.11 -1.65 -12.12
N LYS A 10 -11.90 -1.60 -11.56
CA LYS A 10 -10.92 -2.68 -11.73
C LYS A 10 -11.50 -4.01 -11.26
N PRO A 11 -11.16 -5.13 -11.92
CA PRO A 11 -11.58 -6.46 -11.49
C PRO A 11 -11.23 -6.70 -10.01
N PRO A 12 -12.11 -7.37 -9.23
CA PRO A 12 -11.91 -7.57 -7.80
C PRO A 12 -10.57 -8.22 -7.44
N GLY A 13 -10.10 -9.17 -8.26
CA GLY A 13 -8.82 -9.84 -8.08
C GLY A 13 -7.63 -8.89 -8.21
N VAL A 14 -7.63 -8.03 -9.23
CA VAL A 14 -6.56 -7.02 -9.43
C VAL A 14 -6.52 -6.06 -8.25
N PHE A 15 -7.68 -5.62 -7.76
CA PHE A 15 -7.74 -4.77 -6.58
C PHE A 15 -7.24 -5.47 -5.32
N ALA A 16 -7.56 -6.75 -5.13
CA ALA A 16 -7.06 -7.53 -4.00
C ALA A 16 -5.53 -7.67 -4.04
N PHE A 17 -4.94 -7.91 -5.21
CA PHE A 17 -3.49 -7.91 -5.39
C PHE A 17 -2.87 -6.53 -5.11
N GLU A 18 -3.48 -5.45 -5.57
CA GLU A 18 -3.02 -4.09 -5.25
C GLU A 18 -3.11 -3.79 -3.75
N MET A 19 -4.10 -4.34 -3.04
CA MET A 19 -4.19 -4.25 -1.58
C MET A 19 -3.12 -5.04 -0.87
N LEU A 20 -2.85 -6.27 -1.30
CA LEU A 20 -1.76 -7.06 -0.75
C LEU A 20 -0.41 -6.38 -1.00
N ALA A 21 -0.20 -5.84 -2.20
CA ALA A 21 1.00 -5.09 -2.53
C ALA A 21 1.12 -3.81 -1.69
N ALA A 22 0.04 -3.03 -1.56
CA ALA A 22 0.03 -1.82 -0.73
C ALA A 22 0.35 -2.13 0.74
N LEU A 23 -0.13 -3.28 1.25
CA LEU A 23 0.13 -3.69 2.62
C LEU A 23 1.54 -4.24 2.84
N LEU A 24 2.10 -4.99 1.87
CA LEU A 24 3.32 -5.78 2.04
C LEU A 24 4.56 -5.14 1.42
N VAL A 25 4.45 -4.38 0.33
CA VAL A 25 5.61 -3.76 -0.30
C VAL A 25 6.27 -2.73 0.63
N PRO A 26 5.54 -1.79 1.26
CA PRO A 26 6.15 -0.84 2.19
C PRO A 26 6.88 -1.48 3.38
N PRO A 27 6.34 -2.47 4.13
CA PRO A 27 7.08 -3.13 5.20
C PRO A 27 8.28 -3.94 4.70
N LEU A 28 8.17 -4.62 3.55
CA LEU A 28 9.31 -5.37 2.99
C LEU A 28 10.43 -4.44 2.55
N VAL A 29 10.10 -3.35 1.84
CA VAL A 29 11.08 -2.35 1.41
C VAL A 29 11.67 -1.60 2.60
N GLY A 30 10.85 -1.20 3.57
CA GLY A 30 11.32 -0.54 4.79
C GLY A 30 12.22 -1.44 5.63
N GLY A 31 11.83 -2.70 5.83
CA GLY A 31 12.61 -3.69 6.58
C GLY A 31 13.92 -4.04 5.90
N VAL A 32 13.87 -4.43 4.62
CA VAL A 32 15.09 -4.78 3.85
C VAL A 32 15.99 -3.56 3.67
N GLY A 33 15.40 -2.40 3.34
CA GLY A 33 16.15 -1.16 3.13
C GLY A 33 16.88 -0.72 4.39
N LEU A 34 16.19 -0.71 5.54
CA LEU A 34 16.81 -0.35 6.80
C LEU A 34 17.86 -1.39 7.23
N ALA A 35 17.57 -2.67 7.06
CA ALA A 35 18.52 -3.75 7.35
C ALA A 35 19.80 -3.64 6.50
N ALA A 36 19.67 -3.30 5.22
CA ALA A 36 20.79 -3.18 4.29
C ALA A 36 21.75 -2.04 4.65
N VAL A 37 21.24 -0.94 5.23
CA VAL A 37 22.06 0.25 5.55
C VAL A 37 22.52 0.31 7.01
N SER A 38 21.85 -0.39 7.92
CA SER A 38 22.07 -0.25 9.37
C SER A 38 22.21 -1.57 10.14
N GLY A 39 22.22 -2.72 9.47
CA GLY A 39 22.34 -4.03 10.11
C GLY A 39 21.02 -4.79 10.22
N THR A 40 21.07 -6.12 10.18
CA THR A 40 19.90 -7.01 10.13
C THR A 40 18.95 -6.88 11.32
N GLU A 41 19.47 -6.45 12.47
CA GLU A 41 18.70 -6.13 13.68
C GLU A 41 17.67 -5.02 13.45
N ASN A 42 17.93 -4.14 12.47
CA ASN A 42 17.04 -3.05 12.11
C ASN A 42 15.97 -3.46 11.09
N PHE A 43 15.91 -4.74 10.67
CA PHE A 43 14.83 -5.23 9.82
C PHE A 43 13.46 -5.03 10.48
N LEU A 44 13.30 -5.43 11.74
CA LEU A 44 12.01 -5.40 12.41
C LEU A 44 11.49 -3.96 12.65
N PRO A 45 12.32 -3.00 13.12
CA PRO A 45 11.95 -1.58 13.14
C PRO A 45 11.55 -1.04 11.76
N GLY A 46 12.33 -1.34 10.71
CA GLY A 46 12.04 -0.88 9.34
C GLY A 46 10.77 -1.50 8.77
N PHE A 47 10.52 -2.77 9.07
CA PHE A 47 9.30 -3.47 8.73
C PHE A 47 8.09 -2.85 9.43
N GLY A 48 8.21 -2.51 10.72
CA GLY A 48 7.13 -1.88 11.49
C GLY A 48 6.74 -0.51 10.92
N ILE A 49 7.71 0.35 10.60
CA ILE A 49 7.46 1.65 9.97
C ILE A 49 6.79 1.46 8.60
N GLY A 50 7.34 0.56 7.79
CA GLY A 50 6.76 0.27 6.48
C GLY A 50 5.34 -0.30 6.58
N LEU A 51 5.04 -1.13 7.58
CA LEU A 51 3.69 -1.67 7.78
C LEU A 51 2.68 -0.57 8.07
N LEU A 52 3.04 0.41 8.91
CA LEU A 52 2.18 1.57 9.18
C LEU A 52 1.88 2.35 7.89
N LEU A 53 2.89 2.60 7.06
CA LEU A 53 2.71 3.24 5.76
C LEU A 53 1.80 2.40 4.84
N GLY A 54 2.00 1.08 4.81
CA GLY A 54 1.20 0.17 4.01
C GLY A 54 -0.28 0.15 4.42
N VAL A 55 -0.57 0.17 5.73
CA VAL A 55 -1.94 0.30 6.25
C VAL A 55 -2.57 1.62 5.81
N MET A 56 -1.86 2.74 5.93
CA MET A 56 -2.38 4.05 5.49
C MET A 56 -2.70 4.07 3.99
N LEU A 57 -1.80 3.54 3.16
CA LEU A 57 -2.00 3.40 1.71
C LEU A 57 -3.19 2.49 1.37
N ALA A 58 -3.37 1.40 2.11
CA ALA A 58 -4.49 0.49 1.94
C ALA A 58 -5.84 1.14 2.30
N SER A 59 -5.88 1.90 3.40
CA SER A 59 -7.06 2.65 3.82
C SER A 59 -7.46 3.70 2.79
N LEU A 60 -6.50 4.52 2.32
CA LEU A 60 -6.76 5.54 1.30
C LEU A 60 -7.32 4.94 0.00
N ARG A 61 -6.79 3.78 -0.43
CA ARG A 61 -7.30 3.08 -1.62
C ARG A 61 -8.69 2.49 -1.42
N ARG A 62 -9.04 2.07 -0.20
CA ARG A 62 -10.42 1.65 0.13
C ARG A 62 -11.38 2.83 0.10
N GLU A 63 -10.99 3.97 0.66
CA GLU A 63 -11.79 5.20 0.63
C GLU A 63 -12.06 5.65 -0.82
N ILE A 64 -11.02 5.78 -1.65
CA ILE A 64 -11.17 6.15 -3.07
C ILE A 64 -12.08 5.18 -3.83
N ARG A 65 -12.00 3.88 -3.52
CA ARG A 65 -12.89 2.88 -4.14
C ARG A 65 -14.33 3.00 -3.63
N GLY A 66 -14.51 3.26 -2.34
CA GLY A 66 -15.81 3.49 -1.73
C GLY A 66 -16.51 4.71 -2.34
N GLU A 67 -15.79 5.80 -2.56
CA GLU A 67 -16.29 6.99 -3.24
C GLU A 67 -16.65 6.74 -4.71
N ARG A 68 -15.97 5.80 -5.39
CA ARG A 68 -16.26 5.44 -6.79
C ARG A 68 -17.34 4.39 -6.99
N GLY A 69 -17.69 3.63 -5.94
CA GLY A 69 -18.75 2.62 -5.96
C GLY A 69 -20.08 3.12 -5.39
N GLY A 70 -20.12 4.38 -4.93
CA GLY A 70 -21.31 5.05 -4.43
C GLY A 70 -22.03 5.81 -5.53
N GLU A 71 -22.49 5.11 -6.58
CA GLU A 71 -23.56 5.49 -7.51
C GLU A 71 -24.34 4.23 -7.92
#